data_AF-A0A7S2AL43-F1
#
_entry.id   AF-A0A7S2AL43-F1
#
_cell.length_a   1.000
_cell.length_b   1.000
_cell.length_c   1.000
_cell.angle_alpha   90.00
_cell.angle_beta   90.00
_cell.angle_gamma   90.00
#
_symmetry.space_group_name_H-M   'P 1'
#
loop_
_entity.id
_entity.type
_entity.pdbx_description
1 polymer ?
#
loop_
_entity_poly.entity_id
_entity_poly.type
_entity_poly.pdbx_seq_one_letter_code
_entity_poly.pdbx_strand_id
1 'polypeptide(L)'
;AAQPRRMVDYSKWDNIDVSDDEAPAKPQVHAFKAPQAVTIGGRGSDGSVHIQPQVEPSDEPAEPDDEPMEPADEATDAGEDRREDVLECRGLAERALRHGDADEAVRLLEKAMRLGGAHCPGLEDVLRSARRIASQDGGAAPQEAA
;
A
#
# COMPACT_ATOMS: atom_id res chain seq x y z
N ALA A 1 -53.67 9.38 -3.04
CA ALA A 1 -53.08 8.09 -2.62
C ALA A 1 -51.57 8.17 -2.84
N ALA A 2 -50.77 8.14 -1.78
CA ALA A 2 -49.31 8.19 -1.88
C ALA A 2 -48.78 6.76 -2.09
N GLN A 3 -47.97 6.56 -3.13
CA GLN A 3 -47.35 5.25 -3.38
C GLN A 3 -46.29 4.96 -2.30
N PRO A 4 -46.22 3.72 -1.77
CA PRO A 4 -45.19 3.36 -0.81
C PRO A 4 -43.81 3.37 -1.49
N ARG A 5 -42.84 4.00 -0.83
CA ARG A 5 -41.43 4.00 -1.25
C ARG A 5 -40.96 2.55 -1.26
N ARG A 6 -40.60 2.03 -2.44
CA ARG A 6 -40.04 0.70 -2.62
C ARG A 6 -38.66 0.68 -1.97
N MET A 7 -38.61 0.28 -0.71
CA MET A 7 -37.37 0.13 0.04
C MET A 7 -36.55 -0.99 -0.61
N VAL A 8 -35.27 -0.74 -0.86
CA VAL A 8 -34.38 -1.73 -1.47
C VAL A 8 -34.18 -2.85 -0.46
N ASP A 9 -34.51 -4.07 -0.87
CA ASP A 9 -34.36 -5.26 -0.04
C ASP A 9 -32.95 -5.85 -0.23
N TYR A 10 -32.12 -5.68 0.79
CA TYR A 10 -30.74 -6.18 0.81
C TYR A 10 -30.64 -7.66 1.23
N SER A 11 -31.75 -8.31 1.59
CA SER A 11 -31.79 -9.74 1.94
C SER A 11 -31.37 -10.65 0.77
N LYS A 12 -31.35 -10.11 -0.45
CA LYS A 12 -30.84 -10.80 -1.64
C LYS A 12 -29.32 -10.95 -1.67
N TRP A 13 -28.60 -10.12 -0.92
CA TRP A 13 -27.14 -10.20 -0.79
C TRP A 13 -26.71 -11.17 0.31
N ASP A 14 -27.61 -11.48 1.25
CA ASP A 14 -27.35 -12.37 2.39
C ASP A 14 -27.29 -13.87 2.00
N ASN A 15 -27.64 -14.18 0.75
CA ASN A 15 -27.62 -15.54 0.19
C ASN A 15 -26.57 -15.70 -0.92
N ILE A 16 -25.56 -14.82 -1.00
CA ILE A 16 -24.42 -15.06 -1.90
C ILE A 16 -23.61 -16.19 -1.27
N ASP A 17 -23.75 -17.38 -1.85
CA ASP A 17 -22.97 -18.55 -1.48
C ASP A 17 -21.49 -18.26 -1.75
N VAL A 18 -20.72 -18.05 -0.69
CA VAL A 18 -19.25 -17.85 -0.73
C VAL A 18 -18.53 -19.19 -0.74
N SER A 19 -19.17 -20.23 -1.29
CA SER A 19 -18.51 -21.48 -1.63
C SER A 19 -17.61 -21.23 -2.85
N ASP A 20 -16.48 -20.60 -2.58
CA ASP A 20 -15.30 -20.52 -3.43
C ASP A 20 -14.73 -21.94 -3.58
N ASP A 21 -15.41 -22.76 -4.41
CA ASP A 21 -14.97 -24.10 -4.80
C ASP A 21 -14.02 -24.04 -6.02
N GLU A 22 -13.30 -22.94 -6.16
CA GLU A 22 -12.12 -22.86 -7.01
C GLU A 22 -10.91 -22.78 -6.09
N ALA A 23 -10.29 -23.94 -5.81
CA ALA A 23 -9.01 -23.96 -5.11
C ALA A 23 -8.09 -22.93 -5.79
N PRO A 24 -7.54 -21.95 -5.05
CA PRO A 24 -6.83 -20.83 -5.66
C PRO A 24 -5.63 -21.40 -6.42
N ALA A 25 -5.77 -21.50 -7.74
CA ALA A 25 -4.70 -21.92 -8.62
C ALA A 25 -3.65 -20.82 -8.51
N LYS A 26 -2.64 -21.08 -7.68
CA LYS A 26 -1.53 -20.14 -7.47
C LYS A 26 -1.00 -19.76 -8.86
N PRO A 27 -0.96 -18.47 -9.21
CA PRO A 27 -0.47 -18.06 -10.51
C PRO A 27 0.96 -18.59 -10.66
N GLN A 28 1.19 -19.40 -11.70
CA GLN A 28 2.51 -19.95 -12.00
C GLN A 28 3.31 -18.88 -12.76
N VAL A 29 4.37 -18.38 -12.14
CA VAL A 29 5.28 -17.43 -12.76
C VAL A 29 6.51 -18.19 -13.26
N HIS A 30 6.74 -18.17 -14.57
CA HIS A 30 7.95 -18.73 -15.17
C HIS A 30 8.95 -17.60 -15.46
N ALA A 31 10.18 -17.75 -14.96
CA ALA A 31 11.26 -16.83 -15.27
C ALA A 31 11.81 -17.08 -16.68
N PHE A 32 11.94 -16.02 -17.48
CA PHE A 32 12.63 -16.08 -18.76
C PHE A 32 14.15 -16.03 -18.54
N LYS A 33 14.88 -16.94 -19.19
CA LYS A 33 16.35 -17.00 -19.08
C LYS A 33 17.08 -15.98 -19.96
N ALA A 34 16.37 -15.37 -20.89
CA ALA A 34 16.89 -14.43 -21.87
C ALA A 34 15.85 -13.33 -22.15
N PRO A 35 16.27 -12.16 -22.62
CA PRO A 35 15.36 -11.09 -23.04
C PRO A 35 14.40 -11.61 -24.13
N GLN A 36 13.11 -11.38 -23.96
CA GLN A 36 12.08 -11.73 -24.95
C GLN A 36 11.12 -10.55 -25.12
N ALA A 37 10.77 -10.24 -26.37
CA ALA A 37 9.75 -9.25 -26.66
C ALA A 37 8.36 -9.90 -26.52
N VAL A 38 7.56 -9.41 -25.59
CA VAL A 38 6.18 -9.87 -25.37
C VAL A 38 5.24 -8.76 -25.82
N THR A 39 4.45 -9.02 -26.86
CA THR A 39 3.43 -8.08 -27.33
C THR A 39 2.09 -8.47 -26.74
N ILE A 40 1.57 -7.65 -25.84
CA ILE A 40 0.26 -7.84 -25.22
C ILE A 40 -0.74 -6.91 -25.92
N GLY A 41 -1.74 -7.49 -26.58
CA GLY A 41 -2.94 -6.78 -27.04
C GLY A 41 -2.72 -5.83 -28.23
N GLY A 42 -2.88 -6.36 -29.45
CA GLY A 42 -3.04 -5.54 -30.65
C GLY A 42 -4.52 -5.25 -30.92
N ARG A 43 -4.84 -4.16 -31.63
CA ARG A 43 -6.21 -3.82 -32.05
C ARG A 43 -6.70 -4.84 -33.10
N GLY A 44 -7.13 -6.00 -32.63
CA GLY A 44 -7.48 -7.18 -33.44
C GLY A 44 -7.02 -8.54 -32.89
N SER A 45 -6.32 -8.59 -31.75
CA SER A 45 -5.92 -9.88 -31.14
C SER A 45 -7.10 -10.52 -30.39
N ASP A 46 -7.25 -11.83 -30.55
CA ASP A 46 -8.23 -12.72 -29.91
C ASP A 46 -7.97 -12.98 -28.41
N GLY A 47 -7.09 -12.19 -27.77
CA GLY A 47 -6.65 -12.38 -26.39
C GLY A 47 -5.51 -13.39 -26.22
N SER A 48 -4.95 -13.93 -27.31
CA SER A 48 -3.78 -14.79 -27.24
C SER A 48 -2.46 -14.01 -27.10
N VAL A 49 -1.53 -14.54 -26.30
CA VAL A 49 -0.18 -14.00 -26.13
C VAL A 49 0.77 -14.75 -27.05
N HIS A 50 1.43 -14.03 -27.97
CA HIS A 50 2.44 -14.61 -28.86
C HIS A 50 3.84 -14.21 -28.42
N ILE A 51 4.66 -15.22 -28.11
CA ILE A 51 6.08 -15.06 -27.75
C ILE A 51 6.90 -15.48 -28.99
N GLN A 52 7.63 -14.55 -29.60
CA GLN A 52 8.57 -14.86 -30.66
C GLN A 52 10.02 -14.78 -30.13
N PRO A 53 10.83 -15.84 -30.29
CA PRO A 53 12.24 -15.79 -29.95
C PRO A 53 12.96 -14.84 -30.91
N GLN A 54 13.58 -13.79 -30.39
CA GLN A 54 14.38 -12.89 -31.22
C GLN A 54 15.70 -13.58 -31.59
N VAL A 55 15.98 -13.62 -32.89
CA VAL A 55 17.29 -13.95 -33.44
C VAL A 55 18.02 -12.62 -33.65
N GLU A 56 19.05 -12.38 -32.86
CA GLU A 56 19.85 -11.14 -32.94
C GLU A 56 20.68 -11.07 -34.23
N PRO A 57 20.81 -9.88 -34.85
CA PRO A 57 22.00 -9.52 -35.59
C PRO A 57 22.99 -8.79 -34.67
N SER A 58 24.16 -9.41 -34.45
CA SER A 58 25.37 -8.76 -33.94
C SER A 58 25.89 -7.73 -34.93
N ASP A 59 26.13 -6.50 -34.48
CA ASP A 59 27.37 -5.75 -34.71
C ASP A 59 27.31 -4.42 -33.93
N GLU A 60 28.21 -4.28 -32.95
CA GLU A 60 28.41 -3.08 -32.16
C GLU A 60 28.99 -1.94 -33.02
N PRO A 61 28.69 -0.68 -32.69
CA PRO A 61 29.81 0.14 -32.26
C PRO A 61 29.49 1.11 -31.10
N ALA A 62 30.49 1.23 -30.22
CA ALA A 62 30.92 2.39 -29.44
C ALA A 62 29.86 3.23 -28.71
N GLU A 63 29.89 3.06 -27.39
CA GLU A 63 29.14 3.75 -26.33
C GLU A 63 29.09 5.29 -26.47
N PRO A 64 27.89 5.89 -26.57
CA PRO A 64 27.61 7.10 -25.83
C PRO A 64 27.33 6.71 -24.37
N ASP A 65 27.95 7.45 -23.46
CA ASP A 65 27.67 7.50 -22.02
C ASP A 65 26.23 7.99 -21.78
N ASP A 66 25.26 7.16 -22.20
CA ASP A 66 23.83 7.29 -21.88
C ASP A 66 23.62 6.56 -20.56
N GLU A 67 24.12 7.15 -19.46
CA GLU A 67 23.53 6.86 -18.16
C GLU A 67 22.02 7.13 -18.32
N PRO A 68 21.14 6.14 -18.07
CA PRO A 68 19.72 6.36 -18.16
C PRO A 68 19.40 7.51 -17.22
N MET A 69 19.03 8.67 -17.79
CA MET A 69 18.64 9.84 -17.03
C MET A 69 17.63 9.35 -16.00
N GLU A 70 17.99 9.40 -14.70
CA GLU A 70 17.07 8.96 -13.65
C GLU A 70 15.75 9.66 -13.92
N PRO A 71 14.63 8.91 -14.10
CA PRO A 71 13.35 9.52 -14.39
C PRO A 71 13.12 10.54 -13.29
N ALA A 72 13.00 11.82 -13.69
CA ALA A 72 12.91 12.95 -12.76
C ALA A 72 11.97 12.56 -11.64
N ASP A 73 12.51 12.44 -10.41
CA ASP A 73 11.84 11.93 -9.22
C ASP A 73 10.35 12.22 -9.32
N GLU A 74 9.60 11.18 -9.67
CA GLU A 74 8.20 11.26 -10.03
C GLU A 74 7.52 12.03 -8.91
N ALA A 75 7.15 13.28 -9.20
CA ALA A 75 6.66 14.21 -8.19
C ALA A 75 5.36 13.59 -7.68
N THR A 76 5.46 12.81 -6.60
CA THR A 76 4.38 11.99 -6.06
C THR A 76 3.15 12.85 -6.03
N ASP A 77 2.18 12.50 -6.89
CA ASP A 77 1.05 13.33 -7.22
C ASP A 77 0.44 13.82 -5.91
N ALA A 78 0.49 15.14 -5.66
CA ALA A 78 0.03 15.73 -4.40
C ALA A 78 -1.50 15.60 -4.22
N GLY A 79 -2.16 14.86 -5.11
CA GLY A 79 -3.59 14.58 -5.12
C GLY A 79 -3.98 13.14 -4.77
N GLU A 80 -3.04 12.22 -4.52
CA GLU A 80 -3.42 10.89 -3.99
C GLU A 80 -3.87 11.03 -2.53
N ASP A 81 -5.06 10.52 -2.23
CA ASP A 81 -5.68 10.59 -0.91
C ASP A 81 -4.85 9.80 0.11
N ARG A 82 -3.87 10.46 0.75
CA ARG A 82 -2.99 9.88 1.79
C ARG A 82 -3.73 9.54 3.09
N ARG A 83 -5.06 9.55 3.08
CA ARG A 83 -5.89 9.13 4.19
C ARG A 83 -5.60 7.69 4.62
N GLU A 84 -5.29 6.80 3.69
CA GLU A 84 -4.91 5.42 4.03
C GLU A 84 -3.62 5.39 4.86
N ASP A 85 -2.57 6.08 4.41
CA ASP A 85 -1.29 6.16 5.13
C ASP A 85 -1.44 6.75 6.55
N VAL A 86 -2.31 7.77 6.69
CA VAL A 86 -2.61 8.38 8.00
C VAL A 86 -3.27 7.35 8.93
N LEU A 87 -4.22 6.57 8.43
CA LEU A 87 -4.90 5.53 9.20
C LEU A 87 -3.95 4.38 9.56
N GLU A 88 -3.06 3.98 8.64
CA GLU A 88 -2.03 2.98 8.89
C GLU A 88 -1.07 3.45 9.99
N CYS A 89 -0.53 4.67 9.87
CA CYS A 89 0.36 5.24 10.89
C CYS A 89 -0.32 5.28 12.26
N ARG A 90 -1.61 5.61 12.31
CA ARG A 90 -2.38 5.58 13.56
C ARG A 90 -2.50 4.16 14.12
N GLY A 91 -2.85 3.16 13.30
CA GLY A 91 -2.98 1.77 13.73
C GLY A 91 -1.66 1.20 14.26
N LEU A 92 -0.54 1.53 13.60
CA LEU A 92 0.81 1.17 14.06
C LEU A 92 1.14 1.86 15.39
N ALA A 93 0.82 3.14 15.56
CA ALA A 93 1.05 3.85 16.81
C ALA A 93 0.24 3.27 17.97
N GLU A 94 -1.04 2.93 17.74
CA GLU A 94 -1.88 2.27 18.76
C GLU A 94 -1.36 0.88 19.13
N ARG A 95 -0.72 0.17 18.20
CA ARG A 95 -0.01 -1.08 18.49
C ARG A 95 1.24 -0.82 19.33
N ALA A 96 2.07 0.15 18.96
CA ALA A 96 3.28 0.53 19.71
C ALA A 96 2.95 0.93 21.17
N LEU A 97 1.90 1.73 21.38
CA LEU A 97 1.43 2.07 22.73
C LEU A 97 1.04 0.85 23.57
N ARG A 98 0.43 -0.17 22.95
CA ARG A 98 0.08 -1.42 23.66
C ARG A 98 1.29 -2.25 24.03
N HIS A 99 2.40 -2.12 23.30
CA HIS A 99 3.67 -2.78 23.61
C HIS A 99 4.54 -1.99 24.59
N GLY A 100 4.16 -0.76 24.96
CA GLY A 100 4.96 0.12 25.82
C GLY A 100 5.97 0.98 25.05
N ASP A 101 5.97 0.92 23.71
CA ASP A 101 6.89 1.70 22.87
C ASP A 101 6.31 3.09 22.60
N ALA A 102 6.27 3.93 23.64
CA ALA A 102 5.66 5.25 23.57
C ALA A 102 6.39 6.21 22.60
N ASP A 103 7.71 6.12 22.50
CA ASP A 103 8.51 6.95 21.58
C ASP A 103 8.19 6.64 20.11
N GLU A 104 8.09 5.35 19.76
CA GLU A 104 7.74 4.92 18.40
C GLU A 104 6.31 5.33 18.05
N ALA A 105 5.39 5.22 19.00
CA ALA A 105 4.02 5.71 18.83
C ALA A 105 3.99 7.22 18.52
N VAL A 106 4.75 8.04 19.25
CA VAL A 106 4.85 9.48 18.99
C VAL A 106 5.40 9.74 17.58
N ARG A 107 6.48 9.06 17.19
CA ARG A 107 7.09 9.20 15.86
C ARG A 107 6.11 8.90 14.73
N LEU A 108 5.33 7.82 14.86
CA LEU A 108 4.31 7.41 13.90
C LEU A 108 3.14 8.40 13.83
N LEU A 109 2.67 8.91 14.97
CA LEU A 109 1.59 9.91 15.01
C LEU A 109 2.05 11.25 14.42
N GLU A 110 3.30 11.66 14.63
CA GLU A 110 3.86 12.86 13.98
C GLU A 110 4.05 12.67 12.47
N LYS A 111 4.36 11.46 12.02
CA LYS A 111 4.35 11.12 10.59
C LYS A 111 2.93 11.25 10.03
N ALA A 112 1.92 10.71 10.72
CA ALA A 112 0.51 10.83 10.33
C ALA A 112 0.07 12.31 10.22
N MET A 113 0.51 13.17 11.15
CA MET A 113 0.23 14.61 11.08
C MET A 113 0.85 15.26 9.83
N ARG A 114 2.08 14.88 9.45
CA ARG A 114 2.75 15.38 8.23
C ARG A 114 2.08 14.92 6.93
N LEU A 115 1.42 13.77 6.95
CA LEU A 115 0.71 13.20 5.80
C LEU A 115 -0.71 13.79 5.60
N GLY A 116 -1.12 14.77 6.41
CA GLY A 116 -2.46 15.37 6.32
C GLY A 116 -3.42 14.96 7.45
N GLY A 117 -2.89 14.36 8.51
CA GLY A 117 -3.67 13.94 9.69
C GLY A 117 -4.41 15.05 10.43
N ALA A 118 -4.19 16.32 10.09
CA ALA A 118 -4.98 17.45 10.61
C ALA A 118 -6.49 17.33 10.35
N HIS A 119 -6.88 16.58 9.30
CA HIS A 119 -8.29 16.30 8.99
C HIS A 119 -8.85 15.06 9.70
N CYS A 120 -8.00 14.30 10.42
CA CYS A 120 -8.41 13.11 11.15
C CYS A 120 -8.81 13.46 12.59
N PRO A 121 -10.10 13.33 12.96
CA PRO A 121 -10.56 13.68 14.30
C PRO A 121 -9.91 12.80 15.36
N GLY A 122 -9.45 13.42 16.44
CA GLY A 122 -8.86 12.76 17.61
C GLY A 122 -7.38 12.39 17.48
N LEU A 123 -6.75 12.55 16.31
CA LEU A 123 -5.33 12.22 16.12
C LEU A 123 -4.42 13.07 17.03
N GLU A 124 -4.72 14.36 17.17
CA GLU A 124 -3.98 15.26 18.06
C GLU A 124 -4.11 14.88 19.54
N ASP A 125 -5.28 14.40 19.97
CA ASP A 125 -5.49 13.98 21.35
C ASP A 125 -4.71 12.71 21.66
N VAL A 126 -4.66 11.76 20.71
CA VAL A 126 -3.84 10.56 20.82
C VAL A 126 -2.36 10.91 20.85
N LEU A 127 -1.89 11.83 19.98
CA LEU A 127 -0.50 12.32 20.00
C LEU A 127 -0.15 12.99 21.34
N ARG A 128 -1.05 13.82 21.88
CA ARG A 128 -0.87 14.48 23.18
C ARG A 128 -0.79 13.46 24.31
N SER A 129 -1.63 12.42 24.27
CA SER A 129 -1.61 11.32 25.23
C SER A 129 -0.32 10.51 25.13
N ALA A 130 0.11 10.14 23.92
CA ALA A 130 1.34 9.40 23.66
C ALA A 130 2.58 10.17 24.16
N ARG A 131 2.66 11.48 23.91
CA ARG A 131 3.75 12.33 24.45
C ARG A 131 3.79 12.35 25.97
N ARG A 132 2.62 12.35 26.62
CA ARG A 132 2.54 12.26 28.08
C ARG A 132 3.08 10.92 28.57
N ILE A 133 2.69 9.82 27.93
CA ILE A 133 3.18 8.48 28.26
C ILE A 133 4.69 8.38 28.06
N ALA A 134 5.21 8.83 26.91
CA ALA A 134 6.65 8.84 26.62
C ALA A 134 7.45 9.64 27.66
N SER A 135 6.92 10.81 28.08
CA SER A 135 7.55 11.61 29.14
C SER A 135 7.54 10.94 30.53
N GLN A 136 6.63 9.99 30.76
CA GLN A 136 6.54 9.23 32.01
C GLN A 136 7.43 7.98 31.97
N ASP A 137 7.46 7.25 30.84
CA ASP A 137 8.30 6.06 30.66
C ASP A 137 9.79 6.40 30.59
N GLY A 138 10.17 7.52 29.97
CA GLY A 138 11.57 7.98 29.96
C GLY A 138 12.13 8.35 31.34
N GLY A 139 11.28 8.45 32.37
CA GLY A 139 11.66 8.66 33.77
C GLY A 139 11.80 7.36 34.58
N ALA A 140 11.30 6.24 34.07
CA ALA A 140 11.48 4.93 34.68
C ALA A 140 12.81 4.33 34.20
N ALA A 141 13.91 4.77 34.81
CA ALA A 141 15.20 4.10 34.63
C ALA A 141 15.01 2.58 34.86
N PRO A 142 15.62 1.72 34.02
CA PRO A 142 15.51 0.28 34.19
C PRO A 142 16.02 -0.05 35.59
N GLN A 143 15.14 -0.56 36.46
CA GLN A 143 15.58 -1.27 37.64
C GLN A 143 16.28 -2.53 37.14
N GLU A 144 17.59 -2.40 36.95
CA GLU A 144 18.53 -3.48 36.75
C GLU A 144 18.28 -4.49 37.88
N ALA A 145 17.60 -5.58 37.53
CA ALA A 145 17.33 -6.66 38.45
C ALA A 145 18.66 -7.31 38.82
N ALA A 146 19.01 -7.20 40.10
CA ALA A 146 20.18 -7.77 40.75
C ALA A 146 20.21 -9.31 40.70
#